data_AF-A0A2S9G879-F1
#
_entry.id   AF-A0A2S9G879-F1
#
_cell.length_a   1.000
_cell.length_b   1.000
_cell.length_c   1.000
_cell.angle_alpha   90.00
_cell.angle_beta   90.00
_cell.angle_gamma   90.00
#
_symmetry.space_group_name_H-M   'P 1'
#
loop_
_entity.id
_entity.type
_entity.pdbx_description
1 polymer ?
#
loop_
_entity_poly.entity_id
_entity_poly.type
_entity_poly.pdbx_seq_one_letter_code
_entity_poly.pdbx_strand_id
1 'polypeptide(L)'
;PTGASLYFTVVAAQRGNPIEQWRTAKAAASDAMMRNGGTITHHHAVGADHRPWMRDEIGDLGVTVLRAVKAALDPAGILNPGKLI
;
A
#
# COMPACT_ATOMS: atom_id res chain seq x y z
N PRO A 1 -15.04 10.34 18.81
CA PRO A 1 -13.67 9.83 18.54
C PRO A 1 -13.55 9.35 17.09
N THR A 2 -12.50 9.74 16.36
CA THR A 2 -12.34 9.52 14.90
C THR A 2 -11.46 8.32 14.53
N GLY A 3 -10.97 7.53 15.50
CA GLY A 3 -10.21 6.30 15.26
C GLY A 3 -8.93 6.19 16.12
N ALA A 4 -8.06 5.24 15.77
CA ALA A 4 -6.75 5.01 16.38
C ALA A 4 -5.76 4.40 15.37
N SER A 5 -4.46 4.53 15.63
CA SER A 5 -3.40 3.82 14.89
C SER A 5 -3.09 2.49 15.56
N LEU A 6 -3.31 1.38 14.84
CA LEU A 6 -2.96 0.04 15.31
C LEU A 6 -1.61 -0.39 14.73
N TYR A 7 -0.81 -1.09 15.55
CA TYR A 7 0.48 -1.63 15.14
C TYR A 7 0.54 -3.13 15.42
N PHE A 8 1.15 -3.86 14.49
CA PHE A 8 1.29 -5.31 14.58
C PHE A 8 2.74 -5.70 14.31
N THR A 9 3.25 -6.62 15.12
CA THR A 9 4.53 -7.31 14.89
C THR A 9 4.22 -8.76 14.57
N VAL A 10 4.70 -9.24 13.44
CA VAL A 10 4.48 -10.62 12.98
C VAL A 10 5.82 -11.36 12.99
N VAL A 11 5.87 -12.49 13.70
CA VAL A 11 7.04 -13.37 13.75
C VAL A 11 6.57 -14.81 13.51
N ALA A 12 7.27 -15.52 12.63
CA ALA A 12 7.00 -16.92 12.34
C ALA A 12 8.31 -17.63 11.99
N ALA A 13 8.35 -18.96 12.18
CA ALA A 13 9.46 -19.76 11.67
C ALA A 13 9.52 -19.68 10.14
N GLN A 14 10.73 -19.54 9.58
CA GLN A 14 10.93 -19.59 8.14
C GLN A 14 10.63 -21.00 7.61
N ARG A 15 9.82 -21.09 6.55
CA ARG A 15 9.47 -22.33 5.86
C ARG A 15 9.62 -22.13 4.36
N GLY A 16 10.57 -22.82 3.75
CA GLY A 16 10.82 -22.69 2.31
C GLY A 16 11.30 -21.30 1.91
N ASN A 17 10.71 -20.74 0.86
CA ASN A 17 11.10 -19.44 0.32
C ASN A 17 10.59 -18.29 1.21
N PRO A 18 11.49 -17.52 1.86
CA PRO A 18 11.09 -16.48 2.81
C PRO A 18 10.34 -15.31 2.16
N ILE A 19 10.62 -15.00 0.89
CA ILE A 19 9.98 -13.88 0.18
C ILE A 19 8.52 -14.23 -0.13
N GLU A 20 8.27 -15.43 -0.62
CA GLU A 20 6.90 -15.90 -0.88
C GLU A 20 6.11 -16.03 0.41
N GLN A 21 6.71 -16.61 1.45
CA GLN A 21 6.11 -16.71 2.78
C GLN A 21 5.69 -15.32 3.31
N TRP A 22 6.59 -14.33 3.23
CA TRP A 22 6.27 -12.96 3.64
C TRP A 22 5.17 -12.34 2.80
N ARG A 23 5.23 -12.46 1.47
CA ARG A 23 4.22 -11.91 0.56
C ARG A 23 2.82 -12.45 0.86
N THR A 24 2.69 -13.76 1.11
CA THR A 24 1.42 -14.37 1.50
C THR A 24 0.91 -13.81 2.83
N ALA A 25 1.76 -13.76 3.86
CA ALA A 25 1.37 -13.24 5.17
C ALA A 25 0.97 -11.75 5.11
N LYS A 26 1.76 -10.94 4.38
CA LYS A 26 1.52 -9.52 4.20
C LYS A 26 0.21 -9.25 3.47
N ALA A 27 -0.04 -9.96 2.36
CA ALA A 27 -1.29 -9.84 1.62
C ALA A 27 -2.50 -10.20 2.49
N ALA A 28 -2.44 -11.32 3.22
CA ALA A 28 -3.54 -11.74 4.10
C ALA A 28 -3.86 -10.69 5.18
N ALA A 29 -2.82 -10.07 5.78
CA ALA A 29 -2.98 -9.01 6.77
C ALA A 29 -3.57 -7.73 6.14
N SER A 30 -3.05 -7.29 4.99
CA SER A 30 -3.53 -6.11 4.27
C SER A 30 -4.98 -6.26 3.82
N ASP A 31 -5.34 -7.41 3.25
CA ASP A 31 -6.72 -7.69 2.87
C ASP A 31 -7.66 -7.69 4.08
N ALA A 32 -7.19 -8.22 5.22
CA ALA A 32 -7.97 -8.20 6.46
C ALA A 32 -8.22 -6.77 6.95
N MET A 33 -7.22 -5.88 6.89
CA MET A 33 -7.39 -4.47 7.24
C MET A 33 -8.43 -3.79 6.34
N MET A 34 -8.27 -3.91 5.02
CA MET A 34 -9.19 -3.28 4.06
C MET A 34 -10.63 -3.77 4.20
N ARG A 35 -10.83 -5.09 4.41
CA ARG A 35 -12.18 -5.66 4.62
C ARG A 35 -12.87 -5.21 5.91
N ASN A 36 -12.10 -4.79 6.92
CA ASN A 36 -12.64 -4.37 8.22
C ASN A 36 -12.67 -2.84 8.39
N GLY A 37 -12.57 -2.08 7.28
CA GLY A 37 -12.68 -0.62 7.30
C GLY A 37 -11.43 0.10 7.84
N GLY A 38 -10.28 -0.58 7.92
CA GLY A 38 -9.00 0.06 8.17
C GLY A 38 -8.43 0.70 6.89
N THR A 39 -7.48 1.63 7.06
CA THR A 39 -6.65 2.13 5.96
C THR A 39 -5.45 1.21 5.74
N ILE A 40 -4.91 1.17 4.52
CA ILE A 40 -3.77 0.30 4.18
C ILE A 40 -2.48 0.71 4.91
N THR A 41 -2.37 1.98 5.26
CA THR A 41 -1.23 2.55 5.97
C THR A 41 -1.68 3.71 6.86
N HIS A 42 -0.97 3.93 7.96
CA HIS A 42 -1.12 5.13 8.79
C HIS A 42 -0.03 6.16 8.47
N HIS A 43 1.25 5.77 8.51
CA HIS A 43 2.39 6.67 8.25
C HIS A 43 3.57 6.01 7.52
N HIS A 44 3.49 4.70 7.21
CA HIS A 44 4.54 4.00 6.44
C HIS A 44 4.45 4.26 4.93
N ALA A 45 3.47 5.05 4.49
CA ALA A 45 3.16 5.33 3.09
C ALA A 45 2.77 4.08 2.27
N VAL A 46 2.49 4.30 0.98
CA VAL A 46 2.01 3.25 0.07
C VAL A 46 3.19 2.51 -0.57
N GLY A 47 4.01 3.23 -1.34
CA GLY A 47 5.14 2.64 -2.09
C GLY A 47 4.71 1.47 -2.98
N ALA A 48 5.67 0.62 -3.38
CA ALA A 48 5.35 -0.56 -4.17
C ALA A 48 4.62 -1.65 -3.36
N ASP A 49 4.85 -1.69 -2.04
CA ASP A 49 4.38 -2.76 -1.15
C ASP A 49 2.87 -2.68 -0.92
N HIS A 50 2.31 -1.48 -0.70
CA HIS A 50 0.88 -1.29 -0.43
C HIS A 50 0.08 -0.80 -1.65
N ARG A 51 0.73 -0.52 -2.78
CA ARG A 51 0.05 -0.06 -4.02
C ARG A 51 -1.15 -0.93 -4.43
N PRO A 52 -1.15 -2.26 -4.29
CA PRO A 52 -2.29 -3.09 -4.68
C PRO A 52 -3.64 -2.67 -4.05
N TRP A 53 -3.63 -2.12 -2.83
CA TRP A 53 -4.83 -1.72 -2.10
C TRP A 53 -5.13 -0.22 -2.17
N MET A 54 -4.20 0.60 -2.68
CA MET A 54 -4.35 2.05 -2.70
C MET A 54 -5.58 2.50 -3.49
N ARG A 55 -5.85 1.86 -4.64
CA ARG A 55 -7.02 2.19 -5.47
C ARG A 55 -8.32 1.98 -4.71
N ASP A 56 -8.43 0.93 -3.91
CA ASP A 56 -9.63 0.63 -3.13
C ASP A 56 -9.83 1.67 -2.02
N GLU A 57 -8.74 2.25 -1.50
CA GLU A 57 -8.79 3.30 -0.47
C GLU A 57 -9.17 4.68 -1.03
N ILE A 58 -8.58 5.11 -2.14
CA ILE A 58 -8.73 6.49 -2.66
C ILE A 58 -9.69 6.61 -3.86
N GLY A 59 -10.13 5.48 -4.41
CA GLY A 59 -10.97 5.40 -5.60
C GLY A 59 -10.26 5.79 -6.91
N ASP A 60 -10.92 5.50 -8.03
CA ASP A 60 -10.38 5.79 -9.37
C ASP A 60 -10.15 7.29 -9.62
N LEU A 61 -10.98 8.16 -9.03
CA LEU A 61 -10.80 9.60 -9.11
C LEU A 61 -9.51 10.04 -8.40
N GLY A 62 -9.24 9.52 -7.20
CA GLY A 62 -8.01 9.82 -6.46
C GLY A 62 -6.76 9.39 -7.24
N VAL A 63 -6.80 8.20 -7.84
CA VAL A 63 -5.72 7.71 -8.72
C VAL A 63 -5.52 8.65 -9.93
N THR A 64 -6.61 9.11 -10.54
CA THR A 64 -6.56 10.02 -11.69
C THR A 64 -5.93 11.36 -11.33
N VAL A 65 -6.31 11.93 -10.18
CA VAL A 65 -5.74 13.19 -9.67
C VAL A 65 -4.24 13.04 -9.43
N LEU A 66 -3.80 11.97 -8.76
CA LEU A 66 -2.37 11.74 -8.50
C LEU A 66 -1.58 11.62 -9.81
N ARG A 67 -2.11 10.91 -10.81
CA ARG A 67 -1.47 10.77 -12.13
C ARG A 67 -1.36 12.11 -12.85
N ALA A 68 -2.40 12.93 -12.81
CA ALA A 68 -2.38 14.26 -13.41
C ALA A 68 -1.32 15.16 -12.76
N VAL A 69 -1.23 15.15 -11.43
CA VAL A 69 -0.20 15.89 -10.69
C VAL A 69 1.19 15.40 -11.06
N LYS A 70 1.42 14.08 -11.12
CA LYS A 70 2.70 13.50 -11.52
C LYS A 70 3.11 13.89 -12.93
N ALA A 71 2.19 13.84 -13.89
CA ALA A 71 2.46 14.21 -15.28
C ALA A 71 2.81 15.70 -15.42
N ALA A 72 2.17 16.57 -14.64
CA ALA A 72 2.46 18.01 -14.65
C ALA A 72 3.82 18.33 -14.00
N LEU A 73 4.15 17.67 -12.88
CA LEU A 73 5.35 17.97 -12.10
C LEU A 73 6.61 17.20 -12.55
N ASP A 74 6.44 16.04 -13.19
CA ASP A 74 7.53 15.20 -13.69
C ASP A 74 7.19 14.63 -15.08
N PRO A 75 7.14 15.49 -16.11
CA PRO A 75 6.80 15.07 -17.48
C PRO A 75 7.82 14.11 -18.09
N ALA A 76 9.07 14.11 -17.60
CA ALA A 76 10.11 13.18 -18.03
C ALA A 76 10.06 11.84 -17.29
N GLY A 77 9.25 11.71 -16.23
CA GLY A 77 9.09 10.48 -15.47
C GLY A 77 10.33 10.03 -14.69
N ILE A 78 11.24 10.94 -14.34
CA ILE A 78 12.54 10.61 -13.72
C ILE A 78 12.44 10.44 -12.20
N LEU A 79 11.43 11.02 -11.57
CA LEU A 79 11.26 11.00 -10.11
C LEU A 79 10.63 9.68 -9.67
N ASN A 80 11.48 8.67 -9.48
CA ASN A 80 11.16 7.37 -8.87
C ASN A 80 10.01 6.61 -9.59
N PRO A 81 10.22 6.21 -10.86
CA PRO A 81 9.18 5.65 -11.71
C PRO A 81 8.58 4.35 -11.14
N GLY A 82 7.25 4.23 -11.24
CA GLY A 82 6.54 2.99 -10.95
C GLY A 82 6.43 2.62 -9.47
N LYS A 83 6.69 3.53 -8.53
CA LYS A 83 6.48 3.24 -7.09
C LYS A 83 5.05 3.44 -6.64
N LEU A 84 4.41 4.55 -7.01
CA LEU A 84 3.05 4.89 -6.58
C LEU A 84 2.03 4.75 -7.71
N ILE A 85 2.28 5.43 -8.82
CA ILE A 85 1.37 5.59 -9.98
C ILE A 85 2.12 5.46 -11.29
#